data_AF-A0A1Q5QXR6-F1
#
_entry.id   AF-A0A1Q5QXR6-F1
#
_cell.length_a   1.000
_cell.length_b   1.000
_cell.length_c   1.000
_cell.angle_alpha   90.00
_cell.angle_beta   90.00
_cell.angle_gamma   90.00
#
_symmetry.space_group_name_H-M   'P 1'
#
loop_
_entity.id
_entity.type
_entity.pdbx_description
1 polymer ?
#
loop_
_entity_poly.entity_id
_entity_poly.type
_entity_poly.pdbx_seq_one_letter_code
_entity_poly.pdbx_strand_id
1 'polypeptide(L)'
;MAESFDNSFTVVEATADNLSPDGSEQQVWIALAKPSQALTLVLAAVPEGWTAEVLDIQLTGKQQRMFEELNLKPGDVYRLTQ
;
A
#
# COMPACT_ATOMS: atom_id res chain seq x y z
N MET A 1 -5.05 -18.79 17.08
CA MET A 1 -6.18 -18.25 16.30
C MET A 1 -5.59 -17.86 14.96
N ALA A 2 -5.95 -18.54 13.87
CA ALA A 2 -5.45 -18.17 12.55
C ALA A 2 -6.24 -16.93 12.12
N GLU A 3 -5.62 -15.76 12.24
CA GLU A 3 -6.14 -14.56 11.58
C GLU A 3 -6.04 -14.86 10.09
N SER A 4 -7.18 -15.17 9.44
CA SER A 4 -7.21 -15.31 7.99
C SER A 4 -6.67 -14.02 7.39
N PHE A 5 -5.63 -14.12 6.57
CA PHE A 5 -5.24 -13.02 5.70
C PHE A 5 -6.41 -12.80 4.76
N ASP A 6 -7.14 -11.72 4.98
CA ASP A 6 -8.19 -11.31 4.07
C ASP A 6 -7.52 -10.99 2.72
N ASN A 7 -7.90 -11.69 1.66
CA ASN A 7 -7.30 -11.59 0.32
C ASN A 7 -7.75 -10.31 -0.41
N SER A 8 -8.02 -9.25 0.34
CA SER A 8 -8.42 -7.95 -0.16
C SER A 8 -7.20 -7.08 -0.44
N PHE A 9 -7.23 -6.39 -1.58
CA PHE A 9 -6.22 -5.38 -1.90
C PHE A 9 -6.51 -4.10 -1.12
N THR A 10 -5.54 -3.64 -0.35
CA THR A 10 -5.57 -2.33 0.30
C THR A 10 -4.62 -1.39 -0.41
N VAL A 11 -5.06 -0.16 -0.66
CA VAL A 11 -4.21 0.90 -1.21
C VAL A 11 -3.73 1.81 -0.07
N VAL A 12 -2.45 2.10 -0.06
CA VAL A 12 -1.79 2.88 0.97
C VAL A 12 -0.99 3.99 0.31
N GLU A 13 -1.19 5.23 0.73
CA GLU A 13 -0.31 6.34 0.39
C GLU A 13 0.82 6.39 1.40
N ALA A 14 2.05 6.58 0.93
CA ALA A 14 3.20 6.85 1.77
C ALA A 14 3.79 8.20 1.37
N THR A 15 4.02 9.05 2.37
CA THR A 15 4.45 10.43 2.19
C THR A 15 5.71 10.67 3.01
N ALA A 16 6.76 11.16 2.35
CA ALA A 16 7.98 11.55 3.01
C ALA A 16 7.74 12.75 3.92
N ASP A 17 8.16 12.66 5.19
CA ASP A 17 8.11 13.77 6.14
C ASP A 17 9.16 14.86 5.81
N ASN A 18 10.03 14.60 4.83
CA ASN A 18 11.12 15.49 4.48
C ASN A 18 10.59 16.77 3.82
N LEU A 19 10.79 17.91 4.49
CA LEU A 19 10.58 19.27 3.99
C LEU A 19 11.69 19.65 2.98
N SER A 20 11.94 18.79 1.99
CA SER A 20 12.85 19.11 0.89
C SER A 20 12.31 20.32 0.12
N PRO A 21 13.19 21.18 -0.44
CA PRO A 21 12.77 22.36 -1.19
C PRO A 21 11.98 22.05 -2.48
N ASP A 22 11.93 20.78 -2.89
CA ASP A 22 11.20 20.27 -4.06
C ASP A 22 9.77 19.75 -3.72
N GLY A 23 9.37 19.78 -2.44
CA GLY A 23 8.07 19.30 -1.97
C GLY A 23 8.12 17.90 -1.32
N SER A 24 6.98 17.46 -0.80
CA SER A 24 6.81 16.15 -0.15
C SER A 24 6.72 15.05 -1.21
N GLU A 25 7.62 14.07 -1.15
CA GLU A 25 7.56 12.90 -2.04
C GLU A 25 6.39 11.99 -1.62
N GLN A 26 5.43 11.78 -2.53
CA GLN A 26 4.31 10.87 -2.33
C GLN A 26 4.47 9.61 -3.17
N GLN A 27 4.14 8.45 -2.58
CA GLN A 27 4.15 7.16 -3.24
C GLN A 27 2.85 6.42 -2.94
N VAL A 28 2.27 5.79 -3.95
CA VAL A 28 1.10 4.92 -3.76
C VAL A 28 1.55 3.47 -3.79
N TRP A 29 1.10 2.71 -2.82
CA TRP A 29 1.41 1.31 -2.62
C TRP A 29 0.13 0.48 -2.57
N ILE A 30 0.26 -0.78 -2.93
CA ILE A 30 -0.80 -1.78 -2.81
C ILE A 30 -0.28 -2.92 -1.94
N ALA A 31 -1.09 -3.35 -0.99
CA ALA A 31 -0.84 -4.53 -0.18
C ALA A 31 -1.95 -5.54 -0.38
N LEU A 32 -1.60 -6.83 -0.54
CA LEU A 32 -2.59 -7.91 -0.45
C LEU A 32 -2.74 -8.32 1.02
N ALA A 33 -3.42 -7.46 1.79
CA ALA A 33 -3.66 -7.64 3.22
C ALA A 33 -4.79 -6.73 3.70
N LYS A 34 -5.34 -7.04 4.89
CA LYS A 34 -6.28 -6.16 5.60
C LYS A 34 -5.66 -4.78 5.91
N PRO A 35 -6.46 -3.69 5.99
CA PRO A 35 -5.96 -2.32 6.11
C PRO A 35 -4.93 -2.08 7.23
N SER A 36 -5.20 -2.63 8.42
CA SER A 36 -4.31 -2.50 9.58
C SER A 36 -2.96 -3.18 9.37
N GLN A 37 -2.91 -4.27 8.62
CA GLN A 37 -1.66 -4.96 8.29
C GLN A 37 -0.96 -4.31 7.10
N ALA A 38 -1.72 -3.83 6.10
CA ALA A 38 -1.20 -3.13 4.93
C ALA A 38 -0.34 -1.92 5.33
N LEU A 39 -0.80 -1.12 6.30
CA LEU A 39 -0.03 -0.01 6.85
C LEU A 39 1.35 -0.45 7.36
N THR A 40 1.39 -1.49 8.19
CA THR A 40 2.65 -2.01 8.74
C THR A 40 3.57 -2.53 7.65
N LEU A 41 3.04 -3.23 6.66
CA LEU A 41 3.84 -3.77 5.55
C LEU A 41 4.42 -2.66 4.68
N VAL A 42 3.63 -1.63 4.37
CA VAL A 42 4.08 -0.49 3.57
C VAL A 42 5.10 0.34 4.33
N LEU A 43 4.85 0.63 5.61
CA LEU A 43 5.82 1.32 6.48
C LEU A 43 7.16 0.56 6.58
N ALA A 44 7.14 -0.77 6.55
CA ALA A 44 8.34 -1.58 6.53
C ALA A 44 9.09 -1.58 5.18
N ALA A 45 8.42 -1.18 4.09
CA ALA A 45 9.00 -1.15 2.74
C ALA A 45 9.48 0.24 2.31
N VAL A 46 8.99 1.31 2.93
CA VAL A 46 9.42 2.69 2.66
C VAL A 46 10.60 3.10 3.56
N PRO A 47 11.37 4.14 3.19
CA PRO A 47 12.45 4.63 4.03
C PRO A 47 11.97 5.17 5.38
N GLU A 48 12.89 5.24 6.35
CA GLU A 48 12.63 5.90 7.63
C GLU A 48 12.29 7.38 7.44
N GLY A 49 11.43 7.94 8.31
CA GLY A 49 10.94 9.31 8.17
C GLY A 49 9.81 9.46 7.14
N TRP A 50 9.17 8.36 6.76
CA TRP A 50 7.94 8.38 5.96
C TRP A 50 6.73 8.08 6.84
N THR A 51 5.60 8.64 6.44
CA THR A 51 4.28 8.34 7.01
C THR A 51 3.46 7.54 6.01
N ALA A 52 2.51 6.73 6.50
CA ALA A 52 1.64 5.94 5.63
C ALA A 52 0.19 6.05 6.08
N GLU A 53 -0.71 6.12 5.09
CA GLU A 53 -2.15 6.28 5.25
C GLU A 53 -2.88 5.28 4.35
N VAL A 54 -3.93 4.64 4.86
CA VAL A 54 -4.81 3.83 4.00
C VAL A 54 -5.71 4.78 3.24
N LEU A 55 -5.71 4.66 1.92
CA LEU A 55 -6.69 5.33 1.09
C LEU A 55 -8.00 4.54 1.12
N ASP A 56 -9.06 5.14 1.68
CA ASP A 56 -10.43 4.60 1.63
C ASP A 56 -11.01 4.75 0.22
N ILE A 57 -10.45 3.98 -0.71
CA ILE A 57 -10.89 3.93 -2.10
C ILE A 57 -11.48 2.57 -2.40
N GLN A 58 -12.70 2.57 -2.93
CA GLN A 58 -13.30 1.35 -3.46
C GLN A 58 -12.65 1.03 -4.79
N LEU A 59 -11.93 -0.10 -4.84
CA LEU A 59 -11.34 -0.59 -6.08
C LEU A 59 -12.45 -0.98 -7.05
N THR A 60 -12.41 -0.39 -8.23
CA THR A 60 -13.26 -0.83 -9.33
C THR A 60 -12.84 -2.24 -9.77
N GLY A 61 -13.77 -3.04 -10.31
CA GLY A 61 -13.44 -4.40 -10.77
C GLY A 61 -12.34 -4.45 -11.84
N LYS A 62 -12.09 -3.34 -12.55
CA LYS A 62 -10.95 -3.21 -13.47
C LYS A 62 -9.62 -3.08 -12.71
N GLN A 63 -9.55 -2.24 -11.68
CA GLN A 63 -8.36 -2.09 -10.83
C GLN A 63 -8.03 -3.39 -10.10
N GLN A 64 -9.06 -4.06 -9.58
CA GLN A 64 -8.90 -5.34 -8.90
C GLN A 64 -8.24 -6.38 -9.83
N ARG A 65 -8.72 -6.52 -11.07
CA ARG A 65 -8.09 -7.39 -12.07
C ARG A 65 -6.65 -7.01 -12.39
N MET A 66 -6.36 -5.71 -12.55
CA MET A 66 -4.98 -5.25 -12.79
C MET A 66 -4.05 -5.65 -11.63
N PHE A 67 -4.54 -5.66 -10.39
CA PHE A 67 -3.74 -6.06 -9.23
C PHE A 67 -3.65 -7.58 -9.08
N GLU A 68 -4.68 -8.32 -9.49
CA GLU A 68 -4.61 -9.78 -9.62
C GLU A 68 -3.52 -10.20 -10.63
N GLU A 69 -3.33 -9.45 -11.72
CA GLU A 69 -2.25 -9.67 -12.70
C GLU A 69 -0.84 -9.46 -12.11
N LEU A 70 -0.70 -8.69 -11.02
CA LEU A 70 0.56 -8.55 -10.30
C LEU A 70 0.94 -9.84 -9.54
N ASN A 71 0.01 -10.78 -9.39
CA ASN A 71 0.20 -12.09 -8.76
C ASN A 71 0.84 -12.00 -7.36
N LEU A 72 0.43 -10.98 -6.59
CA LEU A 72 0.90 -10.73 -5.23
C LEU A 72 0.45 -11.86 -4.29
N LYS A 73 1.28 -12.21 -3.32
CA LYS A 73 0.91 -13.16 -2.26
C LYS A 73 0.38 -12.41 -1.05
N PRO A 74 -0.41 -13.05 -0.18
CA PRO A 74 -0.85 -12.43 1.06
C PRO A 74 0.36 -11.91 1.86
N GLY A 75 0.36 -10.62 2.16
CA GLY A 75 1.48 -9.94 2.83
C GLY A 75 2.52 -9.30 1.89
N ASP A 76 2.44 -9.49 0.58
CA ASP A 76 3.23 -8.72 -0.38
C ASP A 76 2.74 -7.28 -0.46
N VAL A 77 3.68 -6.38 -0.76
CA VAL A 77 3.44 -4.98 -1.10
C VAL A 77 4.06 -4.64 -2.45
N TYR A 78 3.39 -3.78 -3.20
CA TYR A 78 3.83 -3.35 -4.52
C TYR A 78 3.68 -1.84 -4.66
N ARG A 79 4.75 -1.17 -5.09
CA ARG A 79 4.74 0.27 -5.35
C ARG A 79 4.15 0.55 -6.73
N LEU A 80 3.09 1.34 -6.79
CA LEU A 80 2.60 1.91 -8.04
C LEU A 80 3.55 3.02 -8.48
N THR A 81 4.21 2.82 -9.61
CA THR A 81 4.95 3.89 -10.30
C THR A 81 4.00 4.55 -11.29
N GLN A 82 3.74 5.85 -11.12
CA GLN A 82 3.05 6.66 -12.14
C GLN A 82 3.92 6.88 -13.37
#